data_AF-A0A6L5NWT9-F1
#
_entry.id   AF-A0A6L5NWT9-F1
#
_cell.length_a   1.000
_cell.length_b   1.000
_cell.length_c   1.000
_cell.angle_alpha   90.00
_cell.angle_beta   90.00
_cell.angle_gamma   90.00
#
_symmetry.space_group_name_H-M   'P 1'
#
loop_
_entity.id
_entity.type
_entity.pdbx_description
1 polymer ?
#
loop_
_entity_poly.entity_id
_entity_poly.type
_entity_poly.pdbx_seq_one_letter_code
_entity_poly.pdbx_strand_id
1 'polypeptide(L)' 'MAVWQRKSSIRVKIHSDQGSQFSRIEWKSFLAANNLDVGMSRRGNCHDNSVAESFFQLLKTRTN' A
#
# COMPACT_ATOMS: atom_id res chain seq x y z
N MET A 1 -2.96 -13.01 4.26
CA MET A 1 -2.19 -11.77 4.00
C MET A 1 -0.92 -12.11 3.23
N ALA A 2 -0.51 -11.27 2.28
CA ALA A 2 0.65 -11.52 1.41
C ALA A 2 1.94 -11.80 2.22
N VAL A 3 2.14 -11.11 3.34
CA VAL A 3 3.27 -11.30 4.26
C VAL A 3 3.39 -12.74 4.77
N TRP A 4 2.28 -13.44 5.02
CA TRP A 4 2.31 -14.81 5.53
C TRP A 4 2.43 -15.86 4.44
N GLN A 5 1.92 -15.54 3.24
CA GLN A 5 1.89 -16.47 2.11
C GLN A 5 3.13 -16.38 1.23
N ARG A 6 3.75 -15.19 1.16
CA ARG A 6 4.88 -14.89 0.27
C ARG A 6 6.12 -14.64 1.12
N LYS A 7 6.99 -15.64 1.24
CA LYS A 7 8.30 -15.54 1.91
C LYS A 7 9.35 -15.03 0.92
N SER A 8 9.25 -13.76 0.56
CA SER A 8 10.23 -13.11 -0.31
C SER A 8 11.58 -12.98 0.40
N SER A 9 12.67 -13.41 -0.25
CA SER A 9 14.04 -13.18 0.23
C SER A 9 14.53 -11.75 -0.05
N ILE A 10 13.86 -11.03 -0.96
CA ILE A 10 14.17 -9.64 -1.31
C ILE A 10 13.27 -8.67 -0.54
N ARG A 11 13.81 -7.48 -0.25
CA ARG A 11 13.06 -6.39 0.38
C ARG A 11 12.02 -5.84 -0.59
N VAL A 12 10.74 -5.93 -0.21
CA VAL A 12 9.62 -5.50 -1.06
C VAL A 12 9.21 -4.08 -0.69
N LYS A 13 8.93 -3.25 -1.70
CA LYS A 13 8.42 -1.89 -1.50
C LYS A 13 6.89 -1.86 -1.63
N ILE A 14 6.24 -1.23 -0.67
CA ILE A 14 4.81 -0.91 -0.67
C ILE A 14 4.68 0.57 -1.02
N HIS A 15 3.77 0.88 -1.94
CA HIS A 15 3.38 2.25 -2.25
C HIS A 15 1.96 2.51 -1.72
N SER A 16 1.78 3.60 -0.97
CA SER A 16 0.47 4.04 -0.47
C SER A 16 0.30 5.55 -0.60
N ASP A 17 -0.91 6.05 -0.40
CA ASP A 17 -1.11 7.46 -0.12
C ASP A 17 -0.62 7.84 1.30
N GLN A 18 -0.82 9.12 1.66
CA GLN A 18 -0.52 9.66 2.99
C GLN A 18 -1.72 9.61 3.95
N GLY A 19 -2.66 8.69 3.73
CA GLY A 19 -3.80 8.47 4.61
C GLY A 19 -3.36 8.19 6.05
N SER A 20 -4.19 8.59 7.00
CA SER A 20 -3.86 8.54 8.43
C SER A 20 -3.51 7.13 8.94
N GLN A 21 -4.03 6.09 8.30
CA GLN A 21 -3.70 4.69 8.61
C GLN A 21 -2.28 4.33 8.17
N PHE A 22 -1.87 4.75 6.98
CA PHE A 22 -0.54 4.46 6.43
C PHE A 22 0.54 5.38 7.00
N SER A 23 0.18 6.57 7.46
CA SER A 23 1.14 7.50 8.08
C SER A 23 1.49 7.15 9.53
N ARG A 24 0.74 6.26 10.18
CA ARG A 24 0.94 5.86 11.59
C ARG A 24 2.27 5.15 11.82
N ILE A 25 2.80 5.32 13.03
CA ILE A 25 4.05 4.68 13.48
C ILE A 25 3.87 3.17 13.54
N GLU A 26 2.74 2.68 14.05
CA GLU A 26 2.42 1.25 14.15
C GLU A 26 2.52 0.54 12.78
N TRP A 27 2.02 1.20 11.73
CA TRP A 27 2.12 0.70 10.36
C TRP A 27 3.57 0.61 9.90
N LYS A 28 4.35 1.68 10.08
CA LYS A 28 5.78 1.70 9.71
C LYS A 28 6.58 0.63 10.46
N SER A 29 6.32 0.45 11.76
CA SER A 29 6.95 -0.57 12.59
C SER A 29 6.60 -1.98 12.10
N PHE A 30 5.33 -2.23 11.77
CA PHE A 30 4.90 -3.50 11.18
C PHE A 30 5.62 -3.80 9.87
N LEU A 31 5.76 -2.81 8.98
CA LEU A 31 6.46 -2.99 7.71
C LEU A 31 7.95 -3.28 7.90
N ALA A 32 8.62 -2.54 8.77
CA ALA A 32 10.03 -2.76 9.08
C ALA A 32 10.27 -4.18 9.65
N ALA A 33 9.40 -4.64 10.56
CA ALA A 33 9.49 -5.98 11.15
C ALA A 33 9.33 -7.13 10.13
N ASN A 34 8.71 -6.85 8.98
CA ASN A 34 8.46 -7.84 7.93
C ASN A 34 9.34 -7.65 6.68
N ASN A 35 10.46 -6.91 6.80
CA ASN A 35 11.37 -6.61 5.69
C ASN A 35 10.68 -5.91 4.50
N LEU A 36 9.80 -4.97 4.81
CA LEU A 36 9.07 -4.16 3.82
C LEU A 36 9.53 -2.70 3.91
N ASP A 37 9.58 -2.03 2.76
CA ASP A 37 9.84 -0.60 2.65
C ASP A 37 8.55 0.13 2.26
N VAL A 38 8.32 1.34 2.79
CA VAL A 38 7.12 2.13 2.47
C VAL A 38 7.50 3.38 1.70
N GLY A 39 6.94 3.52 0.50
CA GLY A 39 6.91 4.76 -0.26
C GLY A 39 5.51 5.36 -0.17
N MET A 40 5.42 6.67 0.05
CA MET A 40 4.15 7.38 0.02
C MET A 40 4.10 8.37 -1.13
N SER A 41 2.94 8.50 -1.77
CA SER A 41 2.71 9.54 -2.78
C SER A 41 2.87 10.94 -2.19
N ARG A 42 3.14 11.92 -3.06
CA ARG A 42 3.14 13.33 -2.66
C ARG A 42 1.70 13.79 -2.38
N ARG A 43 1.54 14.72 -1.43
CA ARG A 43 0.24 15.36 -1.21
C ARG A 43 -0.24 16.04 -2.49
N GLY A 44 -1.49 15.79 -2.87
CA GLY A 44 -2.08 16.35 -4.08
C GLY A 44 -1.65 15.67 -5.38
N ASN A 45 -0.88 14.56 -5.34
CA ASN A 45 -0.54 13.78 -6.52
C ASN A 45 -1.44 12.54 -6.65
N CYS A 46 -2.57 12.69 -7.35
CA CYS A 46 -3.51 11.59 -7.60
C CYS A 46 -2.98 10.56 -8.60
N HIS A 47 -2.02 10.93 -9.46
CA HIS A 47 -1.51 10.03 -10.49
C HIS A 47 -0.78 8.82 -9.90
N ASP A 48 -0.06 9.01 -8.80
CA ASP A 48 0.62 7.94 -8.06
C ASP A 48 -0.36 6.86 -7.57
N ASN A 49 -1.61 7.25 -7.25
CA ASN A 49 -2.64 6.35 -6.74
C ASN A 49 -3.62 5.84 -7.81
N SER A 50 -3.56 6.39 -9.02
CA SER A 50 -4.55 6.15 -10.09
C SER A 50 -4.75 4.67 -10.43
N VAL A 51 -3.69 3.86 -10.39
CA VAL A 51 -3.76 2.41 -10.66
C VAL A 51 -4.59 1.69 -9.59
N ALA A 52 -4.38 2.04 -8.31
CA ALA A 52 -5.14 1.46 -7.22
C ALA A 52 -6.61 1.91 -7.28
N GLU A 53 -6.85 3.19 -7.54
CA GLU A 53 -8.20 3.75 -7.68
C GLU A 53 -8.99 3.09 -8.81
N SER A 54 -8.38 2.91 -9.98
CA SER A 54 -9.01 2.24 -11.12
C SER A 54 -9.37 0.79 -10.80
N PHE A 55 -8.47 0.06 -10.14
CA PHE A 55 -8.74 -1.31 -9.69
C PHE A 55 -9.94 -1.37 -8.72
N PHE A 56 -9.98 -0.49 -7.71
CA PHE A 56 -11.09 -0.47 -6.76
C PHE A 56 -12.40 0.03 -7.38
N GLN A 57 -12.34 0.92 -8.37
CA GLN A 57 -13.51 1.34 -9.13
C GLN A 57 -14.11 0.16 -9.89
N LEU A 58 -13.29 -0.63 -10.58
CA LEU A 58 -13.74 -1.85 -11.28
C LEU A 58 -14.41 -2.84 -10.32
N LEU A 59 -13.88 -3.01 -9.11
CA LEU A 59 -14.49 -3.85 -8.08
C LEU A 59 -15.88 -3.33 -7.70
N LYS A 60 -16.00 -2.04 -7.38
CA LYS A 60 -17.29 -1.42 -7.00
C LYS A 60 -18.34 -1.55 -8.09
N THR A 61 -17.96 -1.38 -9.35
CA THR A 61 -18.88 -1.50 -10.50
C THR A 61 -19.37 -2.93 -10.71
N ARG A 62 -18.57 -3.95 -10.39
CA ARG A 62 -18.93 -5.36 -10.59
C ARG A 62 -19.67 -6.01 -9.41
N THR A 63 -19.75 -5.33 -8.28
CA THR A 63 -20.48 -5.79 -7.08
C THR A 63 -21.83 -5.10 -6.87
N ASN A 64 -22.21 -4.15 -7.74
CA ASN A 64 -23.59 -3.69 -7.90
C ASN A 64 -24.30 -4.54 -8.94
#